data_AF-A0AAU7XDW1-F1
#
_entry.id   AF-A0AAU7XDW1-F1
#
_cell.length_a   1.000
_cell.length_b   1.000
_cell.length_c   1.000
_cell.angle_alpha   90.00
_cell.angle_beta   90.00
_cell.angle_gamma   90.00
#
_symmetry.space_group_name_H-M   'P 1'
#
loop_
_entity.id
_entity.type
_entity.pdbx_description
1 polymer ?
#
loop_
_entity_poly.entity_id
_entity_poly.type
_entity_poly.pdbx_seq_one_letter_code
_entity_poly.pdbx_strand_id
1 'polypeptide(L)'
;MSEQQDPNRTVRPDSEADADATLLKGAIEAARRQNRRNRAIILIFVVLALVFVVSPPVIRWWMQQGICPAEVTAKGRNSGTDWEVTRSDCGAAVGTVWQVRIVPTAGASWAAYDARGGPVPLAYEQSGFTGTVTLQTPPKGATETTIPIELDMKGRPKKTVRFVDGVRQD
;
A
#
# COMPACT_ATOMS: atom_id res chain seq x y z
N MET A 1 -73.74 60.89 26.52
CA MET A 1 -73.69 60.60 25.06
C MET A 1 -73.04 59.24 24.94
N SER A 2 -73.84 58.21 24.64
CA SER A 2 -73.41 56.82 24.57
C SER A 2 -73.29 56.40 23.12
N GLU A 3 -72.12 55.92 22.73
CA GLU A 3 -71.81 55.40 21.42
C GLU A 3 -72.38 53.99 21.29
N GLN A 4 -73.26 53.80 20.31
CA GLN A 4 -74.06 52.59 20.12
C GLN A 4 -73.28 51.63 19.20
N GLN A 5 -72.85 50.50 19.76
CA GLN A 5 -72.01 49.49 19.11
C GLN A 5 -72.88 48.60 18.20
N ASP A 6 -72.55 48.59 16.91
CA ASP A 6 -73.29 47.89 15.85
C ASP A 6 -72.99 46.37 15.87
N PRO A 7 -73.98 45.48 16.11
CA PRO A 7 -73.75 44.06 16.35
C PRO A 7 -73.61 43.20 15.10
N ASN A 8 -73.60 43.77 13.89
CA ASN A 8 -73.70 42.98 12.66
C ASN A 8 -72.42 42.94 11.80
N ARG A 9 -71.27 42.63 12.42
CA ARG A 9 -70.04 42.35 11.68
C ARG A 9 -69.93 40.84 11.43
N THR A 10 -70.42 40.42 10.26
CA THR A 10 -70.25 39.06 9.75
C THR A 10 -68.76 38.81 9.49
N VAL A 11 -68.12 37.99 10.33
CA VAL A 11 -66.74 37.53 10.13
C VAL A 11 -66.76 36.55 8.96
N ARG A 12 -66.21 36.98 7.81
CA ARG A 12 -65.91 36.07 6.68
C ARG A 12 -64.81 35.09 7.13
N PRO A 13 -64.91 33.79 6.83
CA PRO A 13 -63.92 32.82 7.25
C PRO A 13 -62.65 32.98 6.39
N ASP A 14 -61.51 33.20 7.03
CA ASP A 14 -60.17 33.25 6.43
C ASP A 14 -59.69 31.87 5.90
N SER A 15 -60.57 30.88 5.77
CA SER A 15 -60.21 29.47 5.60
C SER A 15 -59.72 29.09 4.20
N GLU A 16 -60.07 29.86 3.15
CA GLU A 16 -59.59 29.59 1.79
C GLU A 16 -58.13 30.04 1.61
N ALA A 17 -57.73 31.15 2.21
CA ALA A 17 -56.36 31.66 2.11
C ALA A 17 -55.34 30.76 2.85
N ASP A 18 -55.73 30.15 3.96
CA ASP A 18 -54.89 29.22 4.72
C ASP A 18 -54.73 27.85 4.02
N ALA A 19 -55.75 27.38 3.30
CA ALA A 19 -55.69 26.13 2.55
C ALA A 19 -54.69 26.24 1.37
N ASP A 20 -54.72 27.35 0.63
CA ASP A 20 -53.80 27.61 -0.48
C ASP A 20 -52.36 27.80 -0.02
N ALA A 21 -52.14 28.49 1.11
CA ALA A 21 -50.82 28.66 1.69
C ALA A 21 -50.19 27.33 2.15
N THR A 22 -51.01 26.39 2.60
CA THR A 22 -50.55 25.06 3.07
C THR A 22 -50.18 24.15 1.90
N LEU A 23 -50.94 24.19 0.79
CA LEU A 23 -50.62 23.46 -0.44
C LEU A 23 -49.34 23.98 -1.11
N LEU A 24 -49.15 25.31 -1.16
CA LEU A 24 -47.93 25.93 -1.69
C LEU A 24 -46.69 25.56 -0.88
N LYS A 25 -46.79 25.55 0.46
CA LYS A 25 -45.69 25.10 1.33
C LYS A 25 -45.33 23.63 1.09
N GLY A 26 -46.33 22.75 0.98
CA GLY A 26 -46.12 21.33 0.70
C GLY A 26 -45.40 21.08 -0.65
N ALA A 27 -45.77 21.82 -1.70
CA ALA A 27 -45.14 21.73 -3.01
C ALA A 27 -43.67 22.21 -2.99
N ILE A 28 -43.38 23.31 -2.29
CA ILE A 28 -42.02 23.86 -2.14
C ILE A 28 -41.12 22.91 -1.34
N GLU A 29 -41.65 22.27 -0.30
CA GLU A 29 -40.91 21.28 0.49
C GLU A 29 -40.62 20.00 -0.30
N ALA A 30 -41.58 19.51 -1.09
CA ALA A 30 -41.38 18.37 -1.97
C ALA A 30 -40.30 18.64 -3.04
N ALA A 31 -40.34 19.81 -3.68
CA ALA A 31 -39.34 20.24 -4.66
C ALA A 31 -37.93 20.38 -4.04
N ARG A 32 -37.82 20.92 -2.81
CA ARG A 32 -36.53 20.99 -2.09
C ARG A 32 -35.98 19.61 -1.73
N ARG A 33 -36.82 18.67 -1.30
CA ARG A 33 -36.40 17.29 -1.01
C ARG A 33 -35.89 16.60 -2.28
N GLN A 34 -36.57 16.78 -3.41
CA GLN A 34 -36.16 16.21 -4.69
C GLN A 34 -34.84 16.81 -5.21
N ASN A 35 -34.65 18.14 -5.10
CA ASN A 35 -33.38 18.78 -5.46
C ASN A 35 -32.21 18.34 -4.56
N ARG A 36 -32.45 18.14 -3.26
CA ARG A 36 -31.42 17.58 -2.35
C ARG A 36 -31.06 16.14 -2.73
N ARG A 37 -32.05 15.32 -3.09
CA ARG A 37 -31.84 13.93 -3.51
C ARG A 37 -31.06 13.86 -4.83
N ASN A 38 -31.40 14.69 -5.81
CA ASN A 38 -30.66 14.77 -7.07
C ASN A 38 -29.22 15.26 -6.87
N ARG A 39 -29.00 16.27 -6.02
CA ARG A 39 -27.64 16.73 -5.66
C ARG A 39 -26.83 15.62 -4.98
N ALA A 40 -27.44 14.83 -4.10
CA ALA A 40 -26.77 13.69 -3.47
C ALA A 40 -26.38 12.60 -4.48
N ILE A 41 -27.27 12.28 -5.42
CA ILE A 41 -26.99 11.31 -6.49
C ILE A 41 -25.82 11.79 -7.37
N ILE A 42 -25.83 13.07 -7.76
CA ILE A 42 -24.73 13.66 -8.57
C ILE A 42 -23.41 13.60 -7.79
N LEU A 43 -23.42 13.94 -6.49
CA LEU A 43 -22.23 13.83 -5.65
C LEU A 43 -21.69 12.40 -5.58
N ILE A 44 -22.57 11.40 -5.42
CA ILE A 44 -22.17 9.98 -5.42
C ILE A 44 -21.53 9.60 -6.76
N PHE A 45 -22.12 10.01 -7.88
CA PHE A 45 -21.55 9.77 -9.21
C PHE A 45 -20.18 10.43 -9.39
N VAL A 46 -20.02 11.68 -8.94
CA VAL A 46 -18.74 12.38 -8.99
C VAL A 46 -17.68 11.67 -8.16
N VAL A 47 -18.02 11.22 -6.94
CA VAL A 47 -17.11 10.46 -6.07
C VAL A 47 -16.73 9.13 -6.72
N LEU A 48 -17.69 8.38 -7.25
CA LEU A 48 -17.43 7.11 -7.93
C LEU A 48 -16.57 7.29 -9.18
N ALA A 49 -16.84 8.32 -9.99
CA ALA A 49 -16.04 8.66 -11.15
C ALA A 49 -14.61 9.03 -10.74
N LEU A 50 -14.45 9.81 -9.68
CA LEU A 50 -13.14 10.19 -9.15
C LEU A 50 -12.36 8.96 -8.66
N VAL A 51 -13.01 8.03 -7.96
CA VAL A 51 -12.40 6.75 -7.56
C VAL A 51 -11.98 5.93 -8.79
N PHE A 52 -12.81 5.85 -9.83
CA PHE A 52 -12.48 5.12 -11.05
C PHE A 52 -11.29 5.71 -11.82
N VAL A 53 -11.11 7.04 -11.77
CA VAL A 53 -9.99 7.73 -12.42
C VAL A 53 -8.70 7.64 -11.58
N VAL A 54 -8.81 7.75 -10.26
CA VAL A 54 -7.65 7.77 -9.35
C VAL A 54 -7.16 6.37 -8.98
N SER A 55 -8.03 5.34 -8.98
CA SER A 55 -7.64 3.99 -8.57
C SER A 55 -6.61 3.30 -9.48
N PRO A 56 -6.66 3.37 -10.82
CA PRO A 56 -5.70 2.66 -11.67
C PRO A 56 -4.22 3.07 -11.44
N PRO A 57 -3.86 4.37 -11.35
CA PRO A 57 -2.48 4.75 -11.07
C PRO A 57 -2.05 4.38 -9.65
N VAL A 58 -2.92 4.48 -8.65
CA VAL A 58 -2.61 4.10 -7.25
C VAL A 58 -2.37 2.60 -7.14
N ILE A 59 -3.22 1.78 -7.78
CA ILE A 59 -3.05 0.32 -7.81
C ILE A 59 -1.77 -0.07 -8.54
N ARG A 60 -1.47 0.55 -9.70
CA ARG A 60 -0.21 0.31 -10.42
C ARG A 60 1.01 0.67 -9.59
N TRP A 61 0.97 1.81 -8.89
CA TRP A 61 2.04 2.24 -7.99
C TRP A 61 2.22 1.27 -6.82
N TRP A 62 1.12 0.80 -6.22
CA TRP A 62 1.16 -0.22 -5.17
C TRP A 62 1.68 -1.58 -5.65
N MET A 63 1.27 -2.04 -6.83
CA MET A 63 1.75 -3.30 -7.42
C MET A 63 3.25 -3.24 -7.76
N GLN A 64 3.73 -2.09 -8.25
CA GLN A 64 5.16 -1.88 -8.50
C GLN A 64 6.00 -1.87 -7.22
N GLN A 65 5.41 -1.51 -6.08
CA GLN A 65 6.10 -1.50 -4.78
C GLN A 65 5.99 -2.82 -4.00
N GLY A 66 4.92 -3.59 -4.20
CA GLY A 66 4.59 -4.72 -3.34
C GLY A 66 5.01 -6.11 -3.83
N ILE A 67 5.20 -6.31 -5.15
CA ILE A 67 5.53 -7.62 -5.72
C ILE A 67 6.63 -7.44 -6.76
N CYS A 68 7.88 -7.41 -6.30
CA CYS A 68 8.99 -7.54 -7.22
C CYS A 68 9.06 -9.02 -7.65
N PRO A 69 8.88 -9.35 -8.95
CA PRO A 69 9.06 -10.72 -9.40
C PRO A 69 10.48 -11.15 -9.08
N ALA A 70 10.61 -12.24 -8.31
CA ALA A 70 11.89 -12.80 -7.91
C ALA A 70 12.23 -13.99 -8.80
N GLU A 71 13.40 -13.93 -9.43
CA GLU A 71 13.97 -15.00 -10.23
C GLU A 71 15.16 -15.62 -9.48
N VAL A 72 15.17 -16.95 -9.34
CA VAL A 72 16.31 -17.66 -8.75
C VAL A 72 17.41 -17.76 -9.80
N THR A 73 18.51 -17.05 -9.60
CA THR A 73 19.64 -17.02 -10.54
C THR A 73 20.70 -18.08 -10.24
N ALA A 74 20.81 -18.47 -8.96
CA ALA A 74 21.71 -19.54 -8.53
C ALA A 74 21.10 -20.27 -7.33
N LYS A 75 21.43 -21.56 -7.20
CA LYS A 75 21.07 -22.36 -6.04
C LYS A 75 22.14 -23.42 -5.80
N GLY A 76 22.23 -23.87 -4.56
CA GLY A 76 23.16 -24.92 -4.19
C GLY A 76 22.81 -25.54 -2.84
N ARG A 77 23.61 -26.52 -2.46
CA ARG A 77 23.53 -27.17 -1.15
C ARG A 77 24.92 -27.16 -0.53
N ASN A 78 25.03 -26.70 0.72
CA ASN A 78 26.26 -26.75 1.49
C ASN A 78 25.94 -27.20 2.93
N SER A 79 26.70 -28.15 3.46
CA SER A 79 26.58 -28.63 4.85
C SER A 79 25.15 -29.05 5.23
N GLY A 80 24.44 -29.66 4.28
CA GLY A 80 23.05 -30.12 4.48
C GLY A 80 21.99 -29.02 4.43
N THR A 81 22.36 -27.78 4.12
CA THR A 81 21.44 -26.65 3.99
C THR A 81 21.41 -26.17 2.54
N ASP A 82 20.21 -25.95 2.01
CA ASP A 82 20.03 -25.40 0.67
C ASP A 82 20.19 -23.88 0.73
N TRP A 83 20.63 -23.29 -0.36
CA TRP A 83 20.69 -21.84 -0.50
C TRP A 83 20.28 -21.44 -1.91
N GLU A 84 19.74 -20.24 -2.01
CA GLU A 84 19.26 -19.66 -3.25
C GLU A 84 19.70 -18.20 -3.33
N VAL A 85 20.14 -17.80 -4.51
CA VAL A 85 20.31 -16.40 -4.89
C VAL A 85 19.13 -16.01 -5.76
N THR A 86 18.42 -14.98 -5.34
CA THR A 86 17.30 -14.41 -6.07
C THR A 86 17.61 -13.00 -6.54
N ARG A 87 17.25 -12.71 -7.78
CA ARG A 87 17.21 -11.37 -8.35
C ARG A 87 15.75 -10.91 -8.44
N SER A 88 15.48 -9.72 -7.95
CA SER A 88 14.16 -9.11 -8.04
C SER A 88 14.27 -7.73 -8.69
N ASP A 89 13.56 -7.51 -9.80
CA ASP A 89 13.53 -6.21 -10.47
C ASP A 89 12.32 -5.40 -9.99
N CYS A 90 12.55 -4.45 -9.08
CA CYS A 90 11.51 -3.68 -8.38
C CYS A 90 11.15 -2.35 -9.09
N GLY A 91 11.34 -2.26 -10.41
CA GLY A 91 11.08 -1.06 -11.20
C GLY A 91 12.07 0.09 -10.95
N ALA A 92 11.84 1.24 -11.59
CA ALA A 92 12.83 2.33 -11.64
C ALA A 92 13.13 3.00 -10.29
N ALA A 93 12.15 3.06 -9.38
CA ALA A 93 12.33 3.73 -8.09
C ALA A 93 13.15 2.89 -7.09
N VAL A 94 13.00 1.56 -7.13
CA VAL A 94 13.69 0.65 -6.21
C VAL A 94 14.94 0.03 -6.86
N GLY A 95 14.89 -0.25 -8.16
CA GLY A 95 15.97 -0.90 -8.90
C GLY A 95 15.99 -2.40 -8.69
N THR A 96 17.12 -3.02 -9.01
CA THR A 96 17.35 -4.45 -8.82
C THR A 96 17.77 -4.74 -7.38
N VAL A 97 17.10 -5.72 -6.78
CA VAL A 97 17.39 -6.25 -5.44
C VAL A 97 17.92 -7.67 -5.58
N TRP A 98 19.06 -7.94 -4.96
CA TRP A 98 19.67 -9.26 -4.87
C TRP A 98 19.54 -9.78 -3.45
N GLN A 99 19.11 -11.03 -3.31
CA GLN A 99 19.01 -11.67 -1.99
C GLN A 99 19.64 -13.05 -2.02
N VAL A 100 20.35 -13.38 -0.94
CA VAL A 100 20.79 -14.76 -0.66
C VAL A 100 19.94 -15.28 0.48
N ARG A 101 19.25 -16.39 0.25
CA ARG A 101 18.44 -17.06 1.27
C ARG A 101 19.02 -18.41 1.60
N ILE A 102 19.07 -18.70 2.89
CA ILE A 102 19.34 -20.01 3.45
C ILE A 102 18.00 -20.72 3.59
N VAL A 103 17.85 -21.84 2.88
CA VAL A 103 16.63 -22.64 2.78
C VAL A 103 16.88 -23.94 3.55
N PRO A 104 16.38 -24.06 4.79
CA PRO A 104 16.49 -25.32 5.52
C PRO A 104 15.59 -26.39 4.88
N THR A 105 15.93 -27.66 5.09
CA THR A 105 15.09 -28.81 4.67
C THR A 105 13.71 -28.80 5.35
N ALA A 106 13.60 -28.18 6.52
CA ALA A 106 12.33 -27.95 7.22
C ALA A 106 12.33 -26.56 7.87
N GLY A 107 11.19 -25.87 7.77
CA GLY A 107 11.00 -24.55 8.38
C GLY A 107 10.99 -23.40 7.37
N ALA A 108 11.20 -22.18 7.86
CA ALA A 108 11.18 -20.96 7.06
C ALA A 108 12.57 -20.64 6.50
N SER A 109 12.65 -20.10 5.29
CA SER A 109 13.91 -19.62 4.71
C SER A 109 14.30 -18.24 5.25
N TRP A 110 15.59 -18.05 5.51
CA TRP A 110 16.15 -16.84 6.11
C TRP A 110 17.01 -16.07 5.12
N ALA A 111 16.87 -14.75 5.08
CA ALA A 111 17.74 -13.90 4.28
C ALA A 111 19.09 -13.69 4.99
N ALA A 112 20.17 -14.13 4.35
CA ALA A 112 21.53 -13.94 4.85
C ALA A 112 22.13 -12.63 4.30
N TYR A 113 21.81 -12.31 3.06
CA TYR A 113 22.30 -11.14 2.34
C TYR A 113 21.19 -10.48 1.54
N ASP A 114 21.21 -9.15 1.48
CA ASP A 114 20.24 -8.31 0.78
C ASP A 114 20.95 -7.09 0.18
N ALA A 115 20.86 -6.87 -1.13
CA ALA A 115 21.53 -5.76 -1.79
C ALA A 115 20.63 -5.08 -2.82
N ARG A 116 20.34 -3.80 -2.60
CA ARG A 116 19.65 -2.92 -3.55
C ARG A 116 20.68 -2.05 -4.26
N GLY A 117 20.84 -2.22 -5.57
CA GLY A 117 21.86 -1.49 -6.34
C GLY A 117 23.29 -1.75 -5.85
N GLY A 118 23.54 -2.90 -5.23
CA GLY A 118 24.82 -3.30 -4.63
C GLY A 118 25.51 -4.45 -5.36
N PRO A 119 26.57 -5.03 -4.75
CA PRO A 119 27.32 -6.09 -5.37
C PRO A 119 26.49 -7.37 -5.54
N VAL A 120 26.67 -8.03 -6.69
CA VAL A 120 25.90 -9.22 -7.09
C VAL A 120 26.44 -10.44 -6.34
N PRO A 121 25.62 -11.17 -5.57
CA PRO A 121 26.03 -12.42 -4.96
C PRO A 121 26.03 -13.55 -6.01
N LEU A 122 27.04 -14.42 -5.92
CA LEU A 122 27.23 -15.56 -6.81
C LEU A 122 26.96 -16.89 -6.10
N ALA A 123 27.44 -17.01 -4.87
CA ALA A 123 27.37 -18.26 -4.13
C ALA A 123 27.31 -18.03 -2.62
N TYR A 124 26.89 -19.06 -1.91
CA TYR A 124 26.90 -19.12 -0.46
C TYR A 124 27.59 -20.41 0.01
N GLU A 125 28.46 -20.27 1.00
CA GLU A 125 29.09 -21.40 1.67
C GLU A 125 28.95 -21.28 3.17
N GLN A 126 28.89 -22.41 3.87
CA GLN A 126 28.82 -22.45 5.32
C GLN A 126 29.94 -23.33 5.87
N SER A 127 30.65 -22.80 6.86
CA SER A 127 31.63 -23.52 7.66
C SER A 127 31.39 -23.25 9.14
N GLY A 128 30.91 -24.28 9.86
CA GLY A 128 30.53 -24.14 11.28
C GLY A 128 29.44 -23.08 11.49
N PHE A 129 29.76 -22.06 12.29
CA PHE A 129 28.88 -20.94 12.63
C PHE A 129 29.09 -19.69 11.75
N THR A 130 29.79 -19.83 10.63
CA THR A 130 30.03 -18.74 9.69
C THR A 130 29.54 -19.12 8.31
N GLY A 131 28.61 -18.33 7.78
CA GLY A 131 28.26 -18.32 6.37
C GLY A 131 29.15 -17.34 5.61
N THR A 132 29.47 -17.61 4.36
CA THR A 132 30.24 -16.71 3.49
C THR A 132 29.48 -16.53 2.20
N VAL A 133 29.20 -15.29 1.84
CA VAL A 133 28.63 -14.94 0.54
C VAL A 133 29.76 -14.51 -0.39
N THR A 134 29.89 -15.18 -1.52
CA THR A 134 30.80 -14.79 -2.59
C THR A 134 30.09 -13.83 -3.51
N LEU A 135 30.72 -12.69 -3.78
CA LEU A 135 30.25 -11.61 -4.63
C LEU A 135 31.00 -11.63 -5.95
N GLN A 136 30.33 -11.18 -7.01
CA GLN A 136 30.94 -11.02 -8.34
C GLN A 136 31.99 -9.91 -8.34
N THR A 137 31.74 -8.85 -7.58
CA THR A 137 32.62 -7.68 -7.44
C THR A 137 32.71 -7.29 -5.97
N PRO A 138 33.86 -6.76 -5.52
CA PRO A 138 33.97 -6.30 -4.16
C PRO A 138 33.01 -5.12 -3.91
N PRO A 139 32.50 -4.97 -2.67
CA PRO A 139 31.73 -3.80 -2.30
C PRO A 139 32.51 -2.49 -2.47
N LYS A 140 31.79 -1.37 -2.56
CA LYS A 140 32.42 -0.06 -2.71
C LYS A 140 33.34 0.23 -1.52
N GLY A 141 34.63 0.45 -1.81
CA GLY A 141 35.64 0.74 -0.78
C GLY A 141 36.26 -0.50 -0.12
N ALA A 142 35.87 -1.70 -0.54
CA ALA A 142 36.49 -2.96 -0.12
C ALA A 142 37.30 -3.59 -1.27
N THR A 143 38.24 -4.46 -0.93
CA THR A 143 39.02 -5.26 -1.89
C THR A 143 38.56 -6.71 -1.94
N GLU A 144 37.87 -7.18 -0.90
CA GLU A 144 37.41 -8.56 -0.77
C GLU A 144 36.07 -8.76 -1.48
N THR A 145 35.97 -9.89 -2.19
CA THR A 145 34.74 -10.34 -2.86
C THR A 145 33.93 -11.30 -1.98
N THR A 146 34.30 -11.47 -0.72
CA THR A 146 33.64 -12.40 0.21
C THR A 146 33.14 -11.63 1.41
N ILE A 147 31.91 -11.93 1.84
CA ILE A 147 31.31 -11.32 3.02
C ILE A 147 30.98 -12.42 4.04
N PRO A 148 31.61 -12.40 5.23
CA PRO A 148 31.24 -13.32 6.30
C PRO A 148 29.92 -12.90 6.93
N ILE A 149 29.13 -13.90 7.30
CA ILE A 149 27.81 -13.81 7.92
C ILE A 149 27.84 -14.69 9.16
N GLU A 150 27.65 -14.08 10.33
CA GLU A 150 27.57 -14.84 11.57
C GLU A 150 26.25 -15.62 11.65
N LEU A 151 26.36 -16.89 12.01
CA LEU A 151 25.22 -17.77 12.23
C LEU A 151 25.00 -18.03 13.72
N ASP A 152 23.76 -18.30 14.11
CA ASP A 152 23.41 -18.80 15.42
C ASP A 152 23.64 -20.32 15.53
N MET A 153 23.40 -20.88 16.73
CA MET A 153 23.56 -22.32 16.96
C MET A 153 22.62 -23.20 16.13
N LYS A 154 21.61 -22.62 15.47
CA LYS A 154 20.68 -23.31 14.58
C LYS A 154 21.02 -23.09 13.10
N GLY A 155 22.17 -22.48 12.79
CA GLY A 155 22.60 -22.20 11.42
C GLY A 155 21.86 -21.04 10.77
N ARG A 156 21.16 -20.20 11.54
CA ARG A 156 20.41 -19.05 11.01
C ARG A 156 21.29 -17.79 11.04
N PRO A 157 21.21 -16.90 10.05
CA PRO A 157 21.91 -15.62 10.11
C PRO A 157 21.49 -14.86 11.38
N LYS A 158 22.46 -14.44 12.20
CA LYS A 158 22.17 -13.57 13.35
C LYS A 158 21.60 -12.23 12.89
N LYS A 159 22.08 -11.75 11.74
CA LYS A 159 21.67 -10.52 11.07
C LYS A 159 21.83 -10.69 9.57
N THR A 160 20.90 -10.13 8.81
CA THR A 160 21.03 -10.03 7.36
C THR A 160 22.02 -8.92 7.03
N VAL A 161 23.04 -9.22 6.23
CA VAL A 161 23.96 -8.18 5.73
C VAL A 161 23.26 -7.42 4.62
N ARG A 162 23.12 -6.10 4.78
CA ARG A 162 22.40 -5.25 3.84
C ARG A 162 23.30 -4.26 3.13
N PHE A 163 23.13 -4.16 1.81
CA PHE A 163 23.73 -3.13 0.96
C PHE A 163 22.66 -2.27 0.29
N VAL A 164 22.87 -0.96 0.29
CA VAL A 164 22.05 0.01 -0.45
C VAL A 164 22.99 0.90 -1.23
N ASP A 165 22.81 0.94 -2.55
CA ASP A 165 23.64 1.71 -3.49
C ASP A 165 25.14 1.41 -3.34
N GLY A 166 25.45 0.13 -3.12
CA GLY A 166 26.82 -0.38 -2.95
C GLY A 166 27.46 -0.10 -1.58
N VAL A 167 26.73 0.54 -0.66
CA VAL A 167 27.20 0.85 0.70
C VAL A 167 26.54 -0.10 1.70
N ARG A 168 27.35 -0.65 2.61
CA ARG A 168 26.92 -1.54 3.68
C ARG A 168 26.13 -0.75 4.75
N GLN A 169 24.97 -1.27 5.18
CA GLN A 169 24.01 -0.58 6.08
C GLN A 169 23.54 -1.42 7.27
N ASP A 170 24.17 -2.56 7.55
CA ASP A 170 23.75 -3.45 8.63
C ASP A 170 23.92 -2.83 10.02
#